data_AF-A0A7S8E822-F1
#
_entry.id   AF-A0A7S8E822-F1
#
_cell.length_a   1.000
_cell.length_b   1.000
_cell.length_c   1.000
_cell.angle_alpha   90.00
_cell.angle_beta   90.00
_cell.angle_gamma   90.00
#
_symmetry.space_group_name_H-M   'P 1'
#
loop_
_entity.id
_entity.type
_entity.pdbx_description
1 polymer ?
#
loop_
_entity_poly.entity_id
_entity_poly.type
_entity_poly.pdbx_seq_one_letter_code
_entity_poly.pdbx_strand_id
1 'polypeptide(L)'
;MWTTIRRVVGLLMVIIIIVSVVMLMNITAPNPTGRRYSSEIVEVVESTVRERGTDGERILAKDLNTENNNLIGQCICNGTANPAQTSKCTVCSVRIEMTNTTRLPDFITDNYIAEAKNRLDWMSRYGDQREQITDYAAAAIQLGVPLWVFVRVNTIVDEGMYDIVRSTGGDIVHYFAIEGYQDPVNIIALVALIVAIGVVLFIVWREFRETRHMTDIYRDVPDVPENDEDLPSRHSVPLPRFEEDETYRMYEITERKLGDAEAFMERVNGKVHISVDVEDPDSDDQ
;
A
#
# COMPACT_ATOMS: atom_id res chain seq x y z
N MET A 1 17.39 -24.92 16.01
CA MET A 1 16.20 -25.09 15.15
C MET A 1 15.02 -24.21 15.61
N TRP A 2 14.59 -24.29 16.88
CA TRP A 2 13.46 -23.52 17.39
C TRP A 2 13.63 -21.99 17.30
N THR A 3 14.83 -21.47 17.59
CA THR A 3 15.18 -20.05 17.47
C THR A 3 15.06 -19.54 16.03
N THR A 4 15.49 -20.33 15.04
CA THR A 4 15.36 -20.01 13.62
C THR A 4 13.91 -19.91 13.19
N ILE A 5 13.06 -20.86 13.61
CA ILE A 5 11.62 -20.84 13.32
C ILE A 5 10.98 -19.58 13.88
N ARG A 6 11.25 -19.22 15.15
CA ARG A 6 10.71 -18.00 15.77
C ARG A 6 11.10 -16.74 14.99
N ARG A 7 12.36 -16.62 14.55
CA ARG A 7 12.85 -15.47 13.77
C ARG A 7 12.15 -15.36 12.42
N VAL A 8 11.99 -16.47 11.72
CA VAL A 8 11.27 -16.51 10.42
C VAL A 8 9.80 -16.12 10.61
N VAL A 9 9.13 -16.67 11.62
CA VAL A 9 7.73 -16.30 11.94
C VAL A 9 7.63 -14.82 12.31
N GLY A 10 8.55 -14.31 13.13
CA GLY A 10 8.59 -12.89 13.48
C GLY A 10 8.75 -11.98 12.26
N LEU A 11 9.66 -12.32 11.35
CA LEU A 11 9.87 -11.59 10.10
C LEU A 11 8.62 -11.59 9.21
N LEU A 12 7.97 -12.74 9.04
CA LEU A 12 6.72 -12.85 8.28
C LEU A 12 5.61 -11.99 8.90
N MET A 13 5.49 -11.97 10.23
CA MET A 13 4.49 -11.13 10.90
C MET A 13 4.77 -9.63 10.72
N VAL A 14 6.03 -9.21 10.72
CA VAL A 14 6.39 -7.81 10.39
C VAL A 14 5.98 -7.45 8.96
N ILE A 15 6.20 -8.34 7.99
CA ILE A 15 5.75 -8.13 6.62
C ILE A 15 4.22 -7.99 6.56
N ILE A 16 3.48 -8.87 7.25
CA ILE A 16 2.01 -8.79 7.34
C ILE A 16 1.57 -7.46 7.93
N ILE A 17 2.22 -6.99 9.01
CA ILE A 17 1.93 -5.67 9.61
C ILE A 17 2.09 -4.56 8.58
N ILE A 18 3.20 -4.54 7.83
CA ILE A 18 3.46 -3.51 6.81
C ILE A 18 2.37 -3.55 5.73
N VAL A 19 2.05 -4.74 5.20
CA VAL A 19 1.00 -4.89 4.17
C VAL A 19 -0.37 -4.48 4.70
N SER A 20 -0.73 -4.87 5.93
CA SER A 20 -1.98 -4.46 6.56
C SER A 20 -2.07 -2.95 6.74
N VAL A 21 -0.99 -2.29 7.18
CA VAL A 21 -0.93 -0.83 7.30
C VAL A 21 -1.16 -0.19 5.93
N VAL A 22 -0.45 -0.66 4.89
CA VAL A 22 -0.62 -0.16 3.53
C VAL A 22 -2.06 -0.37 3.03
N MET A 23 -2.67 -1.53 3.28
CA MET A 23 -4.07 -1.80 2.89
C MET A 23 -5.09 -0.96 3.64
N LEU A 24 -4.81 -0.58 4.90
CA LEU A 24 -5.62 0.35 5.68
C LEU A 24 -5.47 1.79 5.21
N MET A 25 -4.36 2.12 4.55
CA MET A 25 -4.22 3.42 3.91
C MET A 25 -5.11 3.46 2.66
N ASN A 26 -5.95 4.49 2.57
CA ASN A 26 -6.85 4.72 1.44
C ASN A 26 -6.11 5.28 0.20
N ILE A 27 -4.89 4.81 -0.12
CA ILE A 27 -4.02 5.36 -1.20
C ILE A 27 -3.50 4.29 -2.18
N THR A 28 -4.11 3.11 -2.20
CA THR A 28 -3.58 1.95 -2.94
C THR A 28 -4.38 1.61 -4.19
N ALA A 29 -5.18 2.53 -4.73
CA ALA A 29 -6.07 2.20 -5.83
C ALA A 29 -5.47 2.64 -7.18
N PRO A 30 -5.51 1.77 -8.22
CA PRO A 30 -4.98 2.09 -9.54
C PRO A 30 -6.00 2.91 -10.35
N ASN A 31 -6.39 4.07 -9.83
CA ASN A 31 -7.28 5.02 -10.50
C ASN A 31 -6.73 6.45 -10.32
N PRO A 32 -7.22 7.45 -11.07
CA PRO A 32 -6.67 8.81 -11.04
C PRO A 32 -6.66 9.49 -9.66
N THR A 33 -7.57 9.13 -8.76
CA THR A 33 -7.58 9.69 -7.39
C THR A 33 -6.47 9.08 -6.51
N GLY A 34 -5.95 7.90 -6.89
CA GLY A 34 -5.09 7.07 -6.06
C GLY A 34 -5.81 6.43 -4.86
N ARG A 35 -7.10 6.72 -4.64
CA ARG A 35 -7.85 6.35 -3.44
C ARG A 35 -8.84 5.23 -3.71
N ARG A 36 -9.08 4.39 -2.71
CA ARG A 36 -10.10 3.32 -2.77
C ARG A 36 -11.50 3.92 -2.62
N TYR A 37 -11.65 4.93 -1.76
CA TYR A 37 -12.91 5.62 -1.51
C TYR A 37 -12.75 7.14 -1.45
N SER A 38 -13.87 7.82 -1.68
CA SER A 38 -14.03 9.26 -1.57
C SER A 38 -13.55 9.83 -0.23
N SER A 39 -13.06 11.08 -0.22
CA SER A 39 -12.69 11.76 1.03
C SER A 39 -13.87 12.05 1.95
N GLU A 40 -15.07 12.12 1.39
CA GLU A 40 -16.31 12.48 2.06
C GLU A 40 -17.37 11.42 1.77
N ILE A 41 -18.30 11.23 2.72
CA ILE A 41 -19.47 10.36 2.54
C ILE A 41 -20.46 11.10 1.66
N VAL A 42 -21.00 10.41 0.65
CA VAL A 42 -22.04 10.95 -0.20
C VAL A 42 -23.39 10.68 0.43
N GLU A 43 -24.19 11.73 0.60
CA GLU A 43 -25.54 11.63 1.13
C GLU A 43 -26.46 10.84 0.18
N VAL A 44 -27.23 9.91 0.74
CA VAL A 44 -28.23 9.11 0.02
C VAL A 44 -29.62 9.73 0.12
N VAL A 45 -29.74 10.89 0.80
CA VAL A 45 -31.00 11.53 1.20
C VAL A 45 -31.95 11.68 0.01
N GLU A 46 -33.26 11.61 0.26
CA GLU A 46 -34.38 11.89 -0.67
C GLU A 46 -34.40 13.33 -1.24
N SER A 47 -33.25 14.00 -1.30
CA SER A 47 -33.06 15.24 -2.02
C SER A 47 -33.28 15.03 -3.51
N THR A 48 -33.55 16.13 -4.22
CA THR A 48 -33.88 16.08 -5.63
C THR A 48 -32.72 15.43 -6.41
N VAL A 49 -33.02 14.67 -7.48
CA VAL A 49 -32.03 13.93 -8.29
C VAL A 49 -30.82 14.80 -8.72
N ARG A 50 -31.03 16.12 -8.83
CA ARG A 50 -30.03 17.11 -9.21
C ARG A 50 -29.03 17.44 -8.09
N GLU A 51 -29.48 17.51 -6.84
CA GLU A 51 -28.60 17.79 -5.69
C GLU A 51 -27.64 16.62 -5.46
N ARG A 52 -28.13 15.37 -5.62
CA ARG A 52 -27.31 14.15 -5.49
C ARG A 52 -26.15 14.07 -6.48
N GLY A 53 -26.34 14.53 -7.72
CA GLY A 53 -25.28 14.55 -8.73
C GLY A 53 -24.17 15.52 -8.37
N THR A 54 -24.56 16.71 -7.90
CA THR A 54 -23.65 17.82 -7.61
C THR A 54 -22.67 17.49 -6.48
N ASP A 55 -23.11 16.80 -5.44
CA ASP A 55 -22.23 16.42 -4.32
C ASP A 55 -21.15 15.42 -4.72
N GLY A 56 -21.51 14.40 -5.50
CA GLY A 56 -20.55 13.41 -6.00
C GLY A 56 -19.50 14.05 -6.88
N GLU A 57 -19.92 14.94 -7.79
CA GLU A 57 -19.01 15.72 -8.63
C GLU A 57 -18.11 16.64 -7.80
N ARG A 58 -18.64 17.35 -6.78
CA ARG A 58 -17.83 18.22 -5.90
C ARG A 58 -16.75 17.46 -5.16
N ILE A 59 -17.11 16.31 -4.58
CA ILE A 59 -16.17 15.47 -3.83
C ILE A 59 -15.10 14.91 -4.76
N LEU A 60 -15.52 14.42 -5.94
CA LEU A 60 -14.58 13.89 -6.92
C LEU A 60 -13.65 14.97 -7.49
N ALA A 61 -14.14 16.19 -7.72
CA ALA A 61 -13.31 17.33 -8.16
C ALA A 61 -12.18 17.61 -7.17
N LYS A 62 -12.51 17.61 -5.87
CA LYS A 62 -11.53 17.79 -4.79
C LYS A 62 -10.52 16.64 -4.74
N ASP A 63 -10.98 15.40 -4.88
CA ASP A 63 -10.12 14.21 -4.81
C ASP A 63 -9.21 14.05 -6.04
N LEU A 64 -9.70 14.45 -7.22
CA LEU A 64 -8.92 14.49 -8.47
C LEU A 64 -8.02 15.73 -8.58
N ASN A 65 -8.15 16.69 -7.66
CA ASN A 65 -7.52 18.00 -7.77
C ASN A 65 -7.76 18.65 -9.16
N THR A 66 -8.99 18.53 -9.65
CA THR A 66 -9.41 18.98 -11.00
C THR A 66 -10.74 19.70 -10.89
N GLU A 67 -10.91 20.80 -11.61
CA GLU A 67 -12.18 21.53 -11.63
C GLU A 67 -13.30 20.75 -12.34
N ASN A 68 -14.53 20.92 -11.86
CA ASN A 68 -15.71 20.35 -12.52
C ASN A 68 -15.93 21.04 -13.87
N ASN A 69 -16.07 20.24 -14.92
CA ASN A 69 -16.23 20.70 -16.28
C ASN A 69 -17.54 21.47 -16.53
N ASN A 70 -18.53 21.40 -15.62
CA ASN A 70 -19.69 22.27 -15.63
C ASN A 70 -19.32 23.77 -15.49
N LEU A 71 -18.12 24.10 -14.99
CA LEU A 71 -17.62 25.48 -14.87
C LEU A 71 -16.84 25.92 -16.12
N ILE A 72 -16.10 25.00 -16.75
CA ILE A 72 -15.23 25.28 -17.91
C ILE A 72 -16.00 25.17 -19.22
N GLY A 73 -16.88 24.17 -19.33
CA GLY A 73 -17.73 23.92 -20.50
C GLY A 73 -16.98 23.26 -21.65
N GLN A 74 -16.11 22.29 -21.37
CA GLN A 74 -15.43 21.50 -22.40
C GLN A 74 -16.30 20.32 -22.86
N CYS A 75 -16.64 20.26 -24.13
CA CYS A 75 -17.58 19.27 -24.64
C CYS A 75 -16.95 18.28 -25.61
N ILE A 76 -17.66 17.17 -25.76
CA ILE A 76 -17.57 16.27 -26.89
C ILE A 76 -18.66 16.70 -27.88
N CYS A 77 -18.33 16.95 -29.13
CA CYS A 77 -19.28 17.45 -30.13
C CYS A 77 -19.46 16.48 -31.29
N ASN A 78 -20.64 16.57 -31.91
CA ASN A 78 -20.97 15.75 -33.06
C ASN A 78 -20.47 16.37 -34.37
N GLY A 79 -19.59 15.66 -35.08
CA GLY A 79 -19.15 15.99 -36.44
C GLY A 79 -18.49 17.37 -36.60
N THR A 80 -18.59 17.93 -37.81
CA THR A 80 -17.98 19.22 -38.20
C THR A 80 -18.88 20.43 -37.94
N ALA A 81 -20.12 20.22 -37.53
CA ALA A 81 -21.02 21.30 -37.21
C ALA A 81 -20.41 22.15 -36.08
N ASN A 82 -20.34 23.47 -36.28
CA ASN A 82 -20.04 24.35 -35.16
C ASN A 82 -21.17 24.14 -34.15
N PRO A 83 -20.87 23.76 -32.89
CA PRO A 83 -21.91 23.67 -31.89
C PRO A 83 -22.59 25.04 -31.90
N ALA A 84 -23.89 25.08 -32.18
CA ALA A 84 -24.68 26.22 -31.75
C ALA A 84 -24.36 26.34 -30.26
N GLN A 85 -23.63 27.39 -29.86
CA GLN A 85 -23.13 27.58 -28.49
C GLN A 85 -24.32 27.40 -27.54
N THR A 86 -24.50 26.18 -27.04
CA THR A 86 -25.44 25.95 -25.96
C THR A 86 -24.81 26.61 -24.75
N SER A 87 -25.63 27.16 -23.85
CA SER A 87 -25.15 27.97 -22.72
C SER A 87 -24.17 27.25 -21.77
N LYS A 88 -23.95 25.94 -21.96
CA LYS A 88 -23.07 25.10 -21.16
C LYS A 88 -21.80 24.63 -21.90
N CYS A 89 -21.72 24.86 -23.21
CA CYS A 89 -20.66 24.34 -24.05
C CYS A 89 -19.83 25.47 -24.66
N THR A 90 -18.69 25.74 -24.04
CA THR A 90 -17.80 26.84 -24.43
C THR A 90 -16.79 26.39 -25.48
N VAL A 91 -16.20 25.21 -25.29
CA VAL A 91 -15.12 24.67 -26.13
C VAL A 91 -15.43 23.23 -26.51
N CYS A 92 -15.10 22.87 -27.75
CA CYS A 92 -15.17 21.49 -28.19
C CYS A 92 -13.79 20.83 -28.06
N SER A 93 -13.64 19.89 -27.12
CA SER A 93 -12.37 19.18 -26.91
C SER A 93 -12.12 18.13 -27.97
N VAL A 94 -13.18 17.43 -28.41
CA VAL A 94 -13.08 16.37 -29.41
C VAL A 94 -14.36 16.23 -30.21
N ARG A 95 -14.24 15.80 -31.47
CA ARG A 95 -15.34 15.62 -32.41
C ARG A 95 -15.45 14.16 -32.82
N ILE A 96 -16.54 13.52 -32.41
CA ILE A 96 -16.91 12.13 -32.75
C ILE A 96 -18.29 12.10 -33.43
N GLU A 97 -18.62 10.99 -34.09
CA GLU A 97 -19.99 10.73 -34.53
C GLU A 97 -20.82 10.29 -33.32
N MET A 98 -21.89 11.02 -33.00
CA MET A 98 -22.76 10.73 -31.86
C MET A 98 -24.23 10.80 -32.25
N THR A 99 -25.10 10.20 -31.42
CA THR A 99 -26.56 10.38 -31.54
C THR A 99 -26.99 11.80 -31.15
N ASN A 100 -26.34 12.38 -30.13
CA ASN A 100 -26.63 13.73 -29.64
C ASN A 100 -25.72 14.78 -30.28
N THR A 101 -26.06 16.07 -30.17
CA THR A 101 -25.25 17.17 -30.75
C THR A 101 -24.01 17.47 -29.93
N THR A 102 -24.13 17.42 -28.59
CA THR A 102 -23.05 17.70 -27.65
C THR A 102 -23.20 16.85 -26.40
N ARG A 103 -22.09 16.43 -25.80
CA ARG A 103 -22.03 15.84 -24.46
C ARG A 103 -21.03 16.61 -23.59
N LEU A 104 -21.33 16.70 -22.30
CA LEU A 104 -20.51 17.37 -21.31
C LEU A 104 -20.17 16.35 -20.21
N PRO A 105 -19.00 15.68 -20.29
CA PRO A 105 -18.47 14.86 -19.20
C PRO A 105 -18.24 15.70 -17.96
N ASP A 106 -18.32 15.09 -16.78
CA ASP A 106 -18.08 15.81 -15.51
C ASP A 106 -16.62 16.31 -15.40
N PHE A 107 -15.66 15.57 -15.97
CA PHE A 107 -14.24 15.92 -15.98
C PHE A 107 -13.60 15.55 -17.33
N ILE A 108 -12.83 16.48 -17.89
CA ILE A 108 -11.94 16.24 -19.04
C ILE A 108 -10.58 16.81 -18.68
N THR A 109 -9.54 16.00 -18.83
CA THR A 109 -8.13 16.40 -18.65
C THR A 109 -7.30 15.85 -19.80
N ASP A 110 -6.03 16.25 -19.87
CA ASP A 110 -5.08 15.70 -20.84
C ASP A 110 -4.77 14.21 -20.62
N ASN A 111 -5.09 13.67 -19.44
CA ASN A 111 -4.73 12.30 -19.05
C ASN A 111 -5.92 11.34 -18.96
N TYR A 112 -7.15 11.85 -18.88
CA TYR A 112 -8.37 11.04 -18.75
C TYR A 112 -9.64 11.86 -18.95
N ILE A 113 -10.71 11.15 -19.28
CA ILE A 113 -12.09 11.61 -19.09
C ILE A 113 -12.64 10.92 -17.83
N ALA A 114 -13.36 11.65 -16.98
CA ALA A 114 -14.03 11.05 -15.83
C ALA A 114 -15.48 11.50 -15.66
N GLU A 115 -16.29 10.59 -15.10
CA GLU A 115 -17.72 10.80 -14.85
C GLU A 115 -18.08 10.30 -13.44
N ALA A 116 -18.92 11.05 -12.72
CA ALA A 116 -19.45 10.71 -11.41
C ALA A 116 -20.90 10.24 -11.50
N LYS A 117 -21.23 9.11 -10.85
CA LYS A 117 -22.60 8.59 -10.76
C LYS A 117 -22.97 8.27 -9.31
N ASN A 118 -23.78 9.13 -8.72
CA ASN A 118 -24.39 8.89 -7.41
C ASN A 118 -25.81 8.28 -7.56
N ARG A 119 -25.90 6.97 -7.81
CA ARG A 119 -27.18 6.25 -7.96
C ARG A 119 -27.10 4.79 -7.50
N LEU A 120 -28.24 4.18 -7.16
CA LEU A 120 -28.34 2.77 -6.78
C LEU A 120 -28.10 1.82 -7.96
N ASP A 121 -28.72 2.12 -9.09
CA ASP A 121 -28.68 1.25 -10.26
C ASP A 121 -28.16 2.02 -11.46
N TRP A 122 -27.23 1.39 -12.19
CA TRP A 122 -26.70 1.92 -13.43
C TRP A 122 -26.67 0.81 -14.49
N MET A 123 -27.80 0.68 -15.16
CA MET A 123 -28.07 -0.47 -16.05
C MET A 123 -28.01 -0.07 -17.52
N SER A 124 -27.38 -0.93 -18.33
CA SER A 124 -27.24 -0.74 -19.79
C SER A 124 -28.58 -0.72 -20.55
N ARG A 125 -29.65 -1.25 -19.95
CA ARG A 125 -31.01 -1.21 -20.50
C ARG A 125 -31.59 0.20 -20.60
N TYR A 126 -31.02 1.18 -19.90
CA TYR A 126 -31.40 2.58 -20.04
C TYR A 126 -30.62 3.19 -21.22
N GLY A 127 -31.23 3.16 -22.41
CA GLY A 127 -30.61 3.57 -23.68
C GLY A 127 -29.79 4.85 -23.60
N ASP A 128 -30.37 5.93 -23.08
CA ASP A 128 -29.70 7.24 -22.97
C ASP A 128 -28.38 7.20 -22.17
N GLN A 129 -28.31 6.36 -21.14
CA GLN A 129 -27.11 6.24 -20.29
C GLN A 129 -26.02 5.45 -20.99
N ARG A 130 -26.42 4.36 -21.67
CA ARG A 130 -25.50 3.58 -22.47
C ARG A 130 -24.95 4.39 -23.63
N GLU A 131 -25.81 5.13 -24.33
CA GLU A 131 -25.40 6.03 -25.41
C GLU A 131 -24.43 7.10 -24.92
N GLN A 132 -24.71 7.74 -23.78
CA GLN A 132 -23.80 8.72 -23.19
C GLN A 132 -22.41 8.14 -22.92
N ILE A 133 -22.32 6.96 -22.30
CA ILE A 133 -21.02 6.34 -22.01
C ILE A 133 -20.32 5.84 -23.26
N THR A 134 -21.09 5.37 -24.25
CA THR A 134 -20.53 4.99 -25.55
C THR A 134 -19.90 6.20 -26.25
N ASP A 135 -20.58 7.35 -26.22
CA ASP A 135 -20.05 8.62 -26.74
C ASP A 135 -18.76 9.02 -25.97
N TYR A 136 -18.75 8.91 -24.64
CA TYR A 136 -17.55 9.20 -23.83
C TYR A 136 -16.40 8.25 -24.11
N ALA A 137 -16.68 6.96 -24.30
CA ALA A 137 -15.65 5.97 -24.61
C ALA A 137 -15.05 6.20 -26.00
N ALA A 138 -15.88 6.52 -27.00
CA ALA A 138 -15.40 6.88 -28.34
C ALA A 138 -14.51 8.14 -28.31
N ALA A 139 -14.91 9.15 -27.54
CA ALA A 139 -14.12 10.36 -27.33
C ALA A 139 -12.77 10.06 -26.63
N ALA A 140 -12.80 9.25 -25.58
CA ALA A 140 -11.61 8.83 -24.83
C ALA A 140 -10.61 8.08 -25.73
N ILE A 141 -11.10 7.14 -26.55
CA ILE A 141 -10.29 6.40 -27.54
C ILE A 141 -9.69 7.35 -28.57
N GLN A 142 -10.46 8.32 -29.09
CA GLN A 142 -9.95 9.27 -30.08
C GLN A 142 -8.88 10.21 -29.48
N LEU A 143 -9.02 10.57 -28.21
CA LEU A 143 -8.03 11.37 -27.48
C LEU A 143 -6.83 10.55 -26.99
N GLY A 144 -6.90 9.21 -27.04
CA GLY A 144 -5.85 8.33 -26.53
C GLY A 144 -5.74 8.34 -25.00
N VAL A 145 -6.85 8.60 -24.29
CA VAL A 145 -6.90 8.67 -22.82
C VAL A 145 -7.93 7.68 -22.26
N PRO A 146 -7.76 7.16 -21.03
CA PRO A 146 -8.75 6.30 -20.39
C PRO A 146 -10.02 7.07 -19.94
N LEU A 147 -11.16 6.38 -19.99
CA LEU A 147 -12.42 6.80 -19.38
C LEU A 147 -12.56 6.18 -17.99
N TRP A 148 -12.76 6.99 -16.96
CA TRP A 148 -13.01 6.54 -15.60
C TRP A 148 -14.43 6.88 -15.16
N VAL A 149 -15.14 5.91 -14.59
CA VAL A 149 -16.48 6.17 -14.05
C VAL A 149 -16.49 5.86 -12.57
N PHE A 150 -16.73 6.88 -11.76
CA PHE A 150 -16.80 6.76 -10.31
C PHE A 150 -18.26 6.58 -9.90
N VAL A 151 -18.57 5.43 -9.32
CA VAL A 151 -19.90 5.07 -8.86
C VAL A 151 -19.94 4.95 -7.35
N ARG A 152 -21.13 4.82 -6.78
CA ARG A 152 -21.29 4.58 -5.35
C ARG A 152 -20.92 3.14 -5.00
N VAL A 153 -20.44 2.92 -3.78
CA VAL A 153 -19.97 1.60 -3.33
C VAL A 153 -21.02 0.48 -3.39
N ASN A 154 -22.31 0.83 -3.40
CA ASN A 154 -23.42 -0.12 -3.55
C ASN A 154 -24.16 0.04 -4.90
N THR A 155 -23.58 0.74 -5.88
CA THR A 155 -24.17 0.83 -7.21
C THR A 155 -24.09 -0.51 -7.91
N ILE A 156 -25.23 -1.01 -8.39
CA ILE A 156 -25.29 -2.17 -9.28
C ILE A 156 -25.03 -1.68 -10.70
N VAL A 157 -23.98 -2.20 -11.31
CA VAL A 157 -23.52 -1.83 -12.65
C VAL A 157 -23.63 -3.04 -13.57
N ASP A 158 -24.24 -2.84 -14.74
CA ASP A 158 -24.36 -3.88 -15.75
C ASP A 158 -23.01 -4.22 -16.41
N GLU A 159 -22.77 -5.49 -16.75
CA GLU A 159 -21.52 -5.96 -17.37
C GLU A 159 -21.20 -5.21 -18.67
N GLY A 160 -22.21 -4.90 -19.48
CA GLY A 160 -22.01 -4.15 -20.72
C GLY A 160 -21.46 -2.74 -20.51
N MET A 161 -21.67 -2.12 -19.34
CA MET A 161 -21.04 -0.83 -19.01
C MET A 161 -19.55 -0.99 -18.70
N TYR A 162 -19.17 -2.06 -17.98
CA TYR A 162 -17.75 -2.35 -17.73
C TYR A 162 -16.99 -2.56 -19.04
N ASP A 163 -17.55 -3.32 -19.97
CA ASP A 163 -16.90 -3.60 -21.26
C ASP A 163 -16.63 -2.32 -22.05
N ILE A 164 -17.60 -1.40 -22.09
CA ILE A 164 -17.44 -0.12 -22.78
C ILE A 164 -16.35 0.72 -22.12
N VAL A 165 -16.36 0.87 -20.80
CA VAL A 165 -15.39 1.71 -20.09
C VAL A 165 -13.98 1.10 -20.18
N ARG A 166 -13.84 -0.21 -19.96
CA ARG A 166 -12.55 -0.93 -20.02
C ARG A 166 -11.93 -0.97 -21.40
N SER A 167 -12.73 -0.86 -22.47
CA SER A 167 -12.21 -0.76 -23.84
C SER A 167 -11.33 0.47 -24.07
N THR A 168 -11.43 1.49 -23.21
CA THR A 168 -10.62 2.72 -23.24
C THR A 168 -9.31 2.61 -22.44
N GLY A 169 -9.12 1.54 -21.67
CA GLY A 169 -8.02 1.41 -20.70
C GLY A 169 -8.32 1.98 -19.31
N GLY A 170 -9.49 2.56 -19.07
CA GLY A 170 -9.97 2.93 -17.73
C GLY A 170 -10.82 1.84 -17.08
N ASP A 171 -11.52 2.17 -16.00
CA ASP A 171 -12.43 1.25 -15.31
C ASP A 171 -13.58 1.98 -14.59
N ILE A 172 -14.55 1.20 -14.11
CA ILE A 172 -15.60 1.66 -13.22
C ILE A 172 -15.17 1.41 -11.78
N VAL A 173 -15.15 2.48 -10.97
CA VAL A 173 -14.65 2.46 -9.59
C VAL A 173 -15.79 2.68 -8.61
N HIS A 174 -16.04 1.71 -7.74
CA HIS A 174 -16.92 1.82 -6.58
C HIS A 174 -16.30 2.72 -5.51
N TYR A 175 -16.47 4.02 -5.68
CA TYR A 175 -15.68 5.05 -5.01
C TYR A 175 -16.43 5.79 -3.92
N PHE A 176 -17.66 6.22 -4.20
CA PHE A 176 -18.39 7.07 -3.26
C PHE A 176 -18.89 6.26 -2.07
N ALA A 177 -18.27 6.49 -0.91
CA ALA A 177 -18.68 5.88 0.34
C ALA A 177 -20.04 6.42 0.78
N ILE A 178 -20.86 5.55 1.36
CA ILE A 178 -22.16 5.89 1.94
C ILE A 178 -22.14 5.67 3.44
N GLU A 179 -23.07 6.30 4.14
CA GLU A 179 -23.25 6.09 5.58
C GLU A 179 -23.47 4.60 5.87
N GLY A 180 -22.74 4.10 6.88
CA GLY A 180 -22.80 2.70 7.30
C GLY A 180 -22.06 1.70 6.40
N TYR A 181 -21.44 2.14 5.29
CA TYR A 181 -20.61 1.24 4.49
C TYR A 181 -19.36 0.81 5.27
N GLN A 182 -19.18 -0.51 5.37
CA GLN A 182 -17.98 -1.11 5.96
C GLN A 182 -17.12 -1.69 4.86
N ASP A 183 -15.91 -1.17 4.68
CA ASP A 183 -14.96 -1.71 3.71
C ASP A 183 -14.49 -3.11 4.18
N PRO A 184 -14.78 -4.18 3.42
CA PRO A 184 -14.31 -5.53 3.77
C PRO A 184 -12.78 -5.63 3.81
N VAL A 185 -12.07 -4.87 2.98
CA VAL A 185 -10.60 -4.86 2.96
C VAL A 185 -10.07 -4.25 4.25
N ASN A 186 -10.66 -3.16 4.75
CA ASN A 186 -10.29 -2.59 6.04
C ASN A 186 -10.55 -3.55 7.20
N ILE A 187 -11.67 -4.28 7.19
CA ILE A 187 -11.96 -5.27 8.24
C ILE A 187 -10.88 -6.37 8.23
N ILE A 188 -10.58 -6.94 7.06
CA ILE A 188 -9.57 -8.00 6.92
C ILE A 188 -8.19 -7.49 7.33
N ALA A 189 -7.79 -6.30 6.85
CA ALA A 189 -6.50 -5.71 7.13
C ALA A 189 -6.34 -5.40 8.64
N LEU A 190 -7.39 -4.91 9.30
CA LEU A 190 -7.41 -4.64 10.74
C LEU A 190 -7.27 -5.93 11.55
N VAL A 191 -8.02 -6.99 11.21
CA VAL A 191 -7.91 -8.29 11.89
C VAL A 191 -6.51 -8.88 11.71
N ALA A 192 -5.98 -8.86 10.49
CA ALA A 192 -4.63 -9.32 10.20
C ALA A 192 -3.57 -8.53 10.98
N LEU A 193 -3.74 -7.21 11.10
CA LEU A 193 -2.86 -6.33 11.86
C LEU A 193 -2.85 -6.70 13.35
N ILE A 194 -4.03 -6.85 13.97
CA ILE A 194 -4.17 -7.19 15.38
C ILE A 194 -3.52 -8.55 15.68
N VAL A 195 -3.79 -9.55 14.85
CA VAL A 195 -3.21 -10.89 14.99
C VAL A 195 -1.69 -10.84 14.87
N ALA A 196 -1.16 -10.15 13.85
CA ALA A 196 0.28 -10.08 13.61
C ALA A 196 1.01 -9.34 14.75
N ILE A 197 0.46 -8.22 15.24
CA ILE A 197 0.99 -7.51 16.41
C ILE A 197 0.98 -8.42 17.65
N GLY A 198 -0.13 -9.13 17.90
CA GLY A 198 -0.25 -10.05 19.02
C GLY A 198 0.81 -11.15 19.01
N VAL A 199 1.08 -11.73 17.83
CA VAL A 199 2.13 -12.75 17.67
C VAL A 199 3.52 -12.16 17.90
N VAL A 200 3.82 -10.98 17.36
CA VAL A 200 5.12 -10.31 17.57
C VAL A 200 5.34 -10.00 19.05
N LEU A 201 4.34 -9.42 19.73
CA LEU A 201 4.41 -9.14 21.16
C LEU A 201 4.60 -10.41 21.98
N PHE A 202 3.92 -11.50 21.62
CA PHE A 202 4.09 -12.79 22.29
C PHE A 202 5.51 -13.34 22.13
N ILE A 203 6.10 -13.25 20.93
CA ILE A 203 7.48 -13.68 20.67
C ILE A 203 8.45 -12.83 21.51
N VAL A 204 8.32 -11.50 21.46
CA VAL A 204 9.19 -10.58 22.23
C VAL A 204 9.05 -10.80 23.73
N TRP A 205 7.83 -10.92 24.24
CA TRP A 205 7.56 -11.18 25.66
C TRP A 205 8.20 -12.49 26.12
N ARG A 206 8.12 -13.54 25.31
CA ARG A 206 8.72 -14.82 25.61
C ARG A 206 10.25 -14.75 25.65
N GLU A 207 10.87 -14.11 24.66
CA GLU A 207 12.33 -13.92 24.64
C GLU A 207 12.80 -13.11 25.86
N PHE A 208 12.06 -12.07 26.23
CA PHE A 208 12.34 -11.25 27.41
C PHE A 208 12.20 -12.04 28.73
N ARG A 209 11.23 -12.96 28.81
CA ARG A 209 11.09 -13.85 29.97
C ARG A 209 12.22 -14.87 30.05
N GLU A 210 12.61 -15.46 28.92
CA GLU A 210 13.72 -16.40 28.84
C GLU A 210 15.06 -15.73 29.25
N THR A 211 15.29 -14.47 28.86
CA THR A 211 16.49 -13.71 29.27
C THR A 211 16.48 -13.32 30.74
N ARG A 212 15.35 -12.90 31.31
CA ARG A 212 15.26 -12.58 32.76
C ARG A 212 15.57 -13.79 33.64
N HIS A 213 15.07 -14.97 33.28
CA HIS A 213 15.37 -16.19 34.04
C HIS A 213 16.87 -16.54 34.06
N MET A 214 17.61 -16.25 32.98
CA MET A 214 19.06 -16.46 32.95
C MET A 214 19.79 -15.48 33.87
N THR A 215 19.43 -14.20 33.87
CA THR A 215 20.08 -13.20 34.73
C THR A 215 19.90 -13.46 36.22
N ASP A 216 18.77 -14.04 36.64
CA ASP A 216 18.54 -14.38 38.05
C ASP A 216 19.45 -15.53 38.50
N ILE A 217 19.72 -16.53 37.63
CA ILE A 217 20.60 -17.66 37.95
C ILE A 217 22.06 -17.21 38.14
N TYR A 218 22.56 -16.28 37.32
CA TYR A 218 23.94 -15.78 37.45
C TYR A 218 24.14 -14.85 38.65
N ARG A 219 23.07 -14.29 39.22
CA ARG A 219 23.15 -13.41 40.39
C ARG A 219 23.33 -14.16 41.71
N ASP A 220 23.00 -15.46 41.74
CA ASP A 220 23.16 -16.32 42.92
C ASP A 220 24.52 -17.02 43.00
N VAL A 221 25.49 -16.65 42.15
CA VAL A 221 26.88 -17.09 42.33
C VAL A 221 27.45 -16.27 43.50
N PRO A 222 27.75 -16.87 44.66
CA PRO A 222 28.27 -16.13 45.80
C PRO A 222 29.57 -15.45 45.40
N ASP A 223 29.65 -14.14 45.63
CA ASP A 223 30.90 -13.39 45.51
C ASP A 223 31.94 -14.12 46.37
N VAL A 224 32.95 -14.70 45.71
CA VAL A 224 34.09 -15.28 46.40
C VAL A 224 34.71 -14.12 47.18
N PRO A 225 34.74 -14.17 48.52
CA PRO A 225 35.18 -13.03 49.31
C PRO A 225 36.62 -12.66 48.90
N GLU A 226 36.76 -11.44 48.38
CA GLU A 226 37.99 -10.83 47.89
C GLU A 226 38.86 -10.32 49.07
N ASN A 227 38.95 -11.12 50.14
CA ASN A 227 39.90 -10.88 51.23
C ASN A 227 40.84 -12.07 51.32
N ASP A 228 41.88 -11.94 50.51
CA ASP A 228 43.29 -12.09 50.88
C ASP A 228 43.64 -12.46 52.33
N GLU A 229 44.68 -13.29 52.39
CA GLU A 229 45.60 -13.54 53.51
C GLU A 229 45.16 -14.52 54.61
N ASP A 230 44.91 -15.77 54.23
CA ASP A 230 45.45 -16.91 54.99
C ASP A 230 45.44 -18.16 54.10
N LEU A 231 46.55 -18.39 53.38
CA LEU A 231 46.81 -19.64 52.67
C LEU A 231 47.08 -20.75 53.70
N PRO A 232 46.19 -21.72 53.91
CA PRO A 232 46.57 -22.94 54.60
C PRO A 232 47.51 -23.68 53.65
N SER A 233 48.68 -24.05 54.18
CA SER A 233 49.67 -24.89 53.53
C SER A 233 49.00 -26.03 52.75
N ARG A 234 49.23 -26.02 51.43
CA ARG A 234 49.10 -27.15 50.47
C ARG A 234 48.66 -28.45 51.13
N HIS A 235 47.35 -28.67 51.22
CA HIS A 235 46.83 -30.01 51.08
C HIS A 235 46.66 -30.25 49.59
N SER A 236 47.54 -31.09 49.06
CA SER A 236 47.42 -31.69 47.73
C SER A 236 46.13 -32.49 47.68
N VAL A 237 45.02 -31.81 47.38
CA VAL A 237 43.81 -32.47 46.90
C VAL A 237 44.23 -33.19 45.61
N PRO A 238 44.04 -34.52 45.51
CA PRO A 238 44.30 -35.22 44.27
C PRO A 238 43.42 -34.58 43.22
N LEU A 239 44.03 -33.96 42.22
CA LEU A 239 43.33 -33.58 41.00
C LEU A 239 42.57 -34.84 40.55
N PRO A 240 41.26 -34.77 40.31
CA PRO A 240 40.60 -35.83 39.58
C PRO A 240 41.42 -36.04 38.32
N ARG A 241 41.85 -37.28 38.07
CA ARG A 241 42.39 -37.69 36.78
C ARG A 241 41.27 -37.46 35.76
N PHE A 242 41.21 -36.25 35.23
CA PHE A 242 40.67 -36.05 33.91
C PHE A 242 41.60 -36.80 32.98
N GLU A 243 41.07 -37.82 32.32
CA GLU A 243 41.76 -38.49 31.21
C GLU A 243 42.27 -37.39 30.28
N GLU A 244 43.58 -37.40 29.99
CA GLU A 244 44.29 -36.38 29.20
C GLU A 244 43.66 -36.12 27.82
N ASP A 245 42.70 -36.95 27.40
CA ASP A 245 42.01 -36.91 26.12
C ASP A 245 40.96 -35.79 26.02
N GLU A 246 40.28 -35.41 27.11
CA GLU A 246 39.23 -34.38 27.05
C GLU A 246 39.76 -32.95 27.09
N THR A 247 40.85 -32.70 27.82
CA THR A 247 41.47 -31.37 27.88
C THR A 247 42.14 -31.04 26.55
N TYR A 248 42.77 -32.03 25.89
CA TYR A 248 43.32 -31.86 24.54
C TYR A 248 42.22 -31.54 23.52
N ARG A 249 41.06 -32.22 23.59
CA ARG A 249 39.91 -31.92 22.72
C ARG A 249 39.38 -30.50 22.91
N MET A 250 39.34 -29.98 24.14
CA MET A 250 38.83 -28.63 24.36
C MET A 250 39.79 -27.55 23.80
N TYR A 251 41.11 -27.77 23.91
CA TYR A 251 42.09 -26.88 23.29
C TYR A 251 42.04 -26.96 21.76
N GLU A 252 41.92 -28.16 21.18
CA GLU A 252 41.84 -28.35 19.72
C GLU A 252 40.58 -27.71 19.11
N ILE A 253 39.44 -27.78 19.81
CA ILE A 253 38.19 -27.14 19.36
C ILE A 253 38.32 -25.61 19.41
N THR A 254 39.00 -25.07 20.42
CA THR A 254 39.18 -23.63 20.59
C THR A 254 40.12 -23.06 19.51
N GLU A 255 41.26 -23.71 19.24
CA GLU A 255 42.17 -23.30 18.18
C GLU A 255 41.52 -23.36 16.80
N ARG A 256 40.76 -24.43 16.50
CA ARG A 256 40.08 -24.56 15.22
C ARG A 256 39.03 -23.48 15.00
N LYS A 257 38.30 -23.10 16.04
CA LYS A 257 37.33 -21.99 15.97
C LYS A 257 37.99 -20.62 15.84
N LEU A 258 39.17 -20.41 16.44
CA LEU A 258 39.94 -19.18 16.25
C LEU A 258 40.43 -19.06 14.79
N GLY A 259 40.97 -20.15 14.23
CA GLY A 259 41.42 -20.17 12.83
C GLY A 259 40.28 -19.93 11.82
N ASP A 260 39.11 -20.53 12.05
CA ASP A 260 37.92 -20.29 11.22
C ASP A 260 37.43 -18.84 11.31
N ALA A 261 37.55 -18.20 12.49
CA ALA A 261 37.17 -16.80 12.68
C ALA A 261 38.16 -15.84 11.98
N GLU A 262 39.46 -16.11 12.05
CA GLU A 262 40.48 -15.32 11.32
C GLU A 262 40.30 -15.43 9.80
N ALA A 263 40.11 -16.65 9.28
CA ALA A 263 39.86 -16.86 7.85
C ALA A 263 38.56 -16.19 7.36
N PHE A 264 37.54 -16.12 8.22
CA PHE A 264 36.32 -15.38 7.93
C PHE A 264 36.57 -13.87 7.88
N MET A 265 37.29 -13.32 8.85
CA MET A 265 37.64 -11.89 8.89
C MET A 265 38.50 -11.47 7.71
N GLU A 266 39.43 -12.32 7.26
CA GLU A 266 40.25 -12.07 6.07
C GLU A 266 39.41 -12.06 4.78
N ARG A 267 38.42 -12.95 4.65
CA ARG A 267 37.47 -12.92 3.52
C ARG A 267 36.59 -11.68 3.50
N VAL A 268 36.18 -11.19 4.67
CA VAL A 268 35.35 -9.98 4.78
C VAL A 268 36.18 -8.75 4.45
N ASN A 269 37.41 -8.63 4.96
CA ASN A 269 38.28 -7.49 4.65
C ASN A 269 38.80 -7.50 3.20
N GLY A 270 39.02 -8.67 2.59
CA GLY A 270 39.51 -8.77 1.21
C GLY A 270 38.47 -8.53 0.11
N LYS A 271 37.16 -8.50 0.43
CA LYS A 271 36.09 -8.39 -0.58
C LYS A 271 35.31 -7.09 -0.59
N VAL A 272 35.63 -6.15 0.31
CA VAL A 272 34.91 -4.87 0.40
C VAL A 272 35.81 -3.74 -0.07
N HIS A 273 36.18 -3.77 -1.36
CA HIS A 273 36.46 -2.53 -2.08
C HIS A 273 35.12 -2.00 -2.58
N ILE A 274 34.43 -1.26 -1.70
CA ILE A 274 33.33 -0.40 -2.14
C ILE A 274 34.02 0.84 -2.72
N SER A 275 34.19 0.86 -4.04
CA SER A 275 34.39 2.12 -4.76
C SER A 275 33.11 2.92 -4.60
N VAL A 276 33.08 3.80 -3.61
CA VAL A 276 32.06 4.85 -3.53
C VAL A 276 32.47 5.88 -4.57
N ASP A 277 31.91 5.77 -5.76
CA ASP A 277 31.92 6.86 -6.72
C ASP A 277 31.07 7.98 -6.10
N VAL A 278 31.76 8.95 -5.49
CA VAL A 278 31.16 10.20 -5.03
C VAL A 278 30.97 11.04 -6.29
N GLU A 279 29.75 11.04 -6.85
CA GLU A 279 29.37 12.05 -7.84
C GLU A 279 29.39 13.42 -7.15
N ASP A 280 30.29 14.28 -7.62
CA ASP A 280 30.40 15.68 -7.23
C ASP A 280 29.14 16.41 -7.72
N PRO A 281 28.28 16.95 -6.82
CA PRO A 281 27.05 17.61 -7.23
C PRO A 281 27.26 19.06 -7.71
N ASP A 282 28.49 19.55 -7.79
CA ASP A 282 28.82 20.92 -8.20
C ASP A 282 29.45 20.98 -9.60
N SER A 283 28.74 20.50 -10.63
CA SER A 283 28.98 20.93 -12.00
C SER A 283 27.79 21.74 -12.53
N ASP A 284 27.52 22.85 -11.85
CA ASP A 284 26.96 24.04 -12.48
C ASP A 284 28.03 24.64 -13.40
N ASP A 285 27.83 24.59 -14.72
CA ASP A 285 28.13 25.70 -15.64
C ASP A 285 27.78 25.39 -17.09
N GLN A 286 26.97 26.30 -17.67
CA GLN A 286 26.65 26.59 -19.09
C GLN A 286 25.41 25.97 -19.74
#